data_AF-A0A0U5NLC6-F1
#
_entry.id   AF-A0A0U5NLC6-F1
#
_cell.length_a   1.000
_cell.length_b   1.000
_cell.length_c   1.000
_cell.angle_alpha   90.00
_cell.angle_beta   90.00
_cell.angle_gamma   90.00
#
_symmetry.space_group_name_H-M   'P 1'
#
loop_
_entity.id
_entity.type
_entity.pdbx_description
1 polymer ?
#
loop_
_entity_poly.entity_id
_entity_poly.type
_entity_poly.pdbx_seq_one_letter_code
_entity_poly.pdbx_strand_id
1 'polypeptide(L)'
;MEKISFSQNGSTPFQQLLGHNKNILEKWTSLEDCFYSSSTFSAELKEEVRRTLAFNNGCEYCKAKGTPSDIIMDAQTQLAAHVADLSSKEIHMSDSEFSALKEVFTESEISELLALICFITACQRFGALLNLMPNCQI
;
A
#
# COMPACT_ATOMS: atom_id res chain seq x y z
N MET A 1 16.35 8.90 -12.91
CA MET A 1 16.67 7.75 -13.78
C MET A 1 16.57 6.51 -12.92
N GLU A 2 15.72 5.62 -13.39
CA GLU A 2 15.26 4.37 -12.85
C GLU A 2 16.44 3.39 -12.89
N LYS A 3 16.47 2.43 -11.96
CA LYS A 3 17.62 1.52 -11.84
C LYS A 3 17.66 0.45 -12.92
N ILE A 4 16.54 0.21 -13.61
CA ILE A 4 16.39 -0.70 -14.75
C ILE A 4 15.52 -0.05 -15.82
N SER A 5 15.59 -0.53 -17.06
CA SER A 5 14.72 -0.07 -18.15
C SER A 5 13.27 -0.51 -17.93
N PHE A 6 12.33 0.16 -18.59
CA PHE A 6 10.94 -0.28 -18.66
C PHE A 6 10.78 -1.46 -19.62
N SER A 7 9.97 -2.45 -19.25
CA SER A 7 9.55 -3.50 -20.18
C SER A 7 8.37 -3.04 -21.04
N GLN A 8 8.01 -3.84 -22.06
CA GLN A 8 6.83 -3.60 -22.89
C GLN A 8 5.53 -4.14 -22.26
N ASN A 9 5.58 -4.73 -21.06
CA ASN A 9 4.42 -5.32 -20.39
C ASN A 9 3.95 -4.40 -19.26
N GLY A 10 2.67 -4.05 -19.24
CA GLY A 10 2.07 -3.20 -18.18
C GLY A 10 1.65 -1.82 -18.69
N SER A 11 0.64 -1.23 -18.05
CA SER A 11 0.02 0.04 -18.44
C SER A 11 0.49 1.25 -17.61
N THR A 12 1.30 1.03 -16.58
CA THR A 12 1.90 2.09 -15.77
C THR A 12 3.42 1.89 -15.68
N PRO A 13 4.21 2.93 -15.39
CA PRO A 13 5.66 2.80 -15.19
C PRO A 13 6.01 1.73 -14.13
N PHE A 14 5.24 1.67 -13.04
CA PHE A 14 5.37 0.63 -12.01
C PHE A 14 5.18 -0.77 -12.60
N GLN A 15 4.09 -0.99 -13.34
CA GLN A 15 3.81 -2.27 -13.97
C GLN A 15 4.85 -2.62 -15.03
N GLN A 16 5.40 -1.64 -15.76
CA GLN A 16 6.46 -1.86 -16.73
C GLN A 16 7.79 -2.26 -16.10
N LEU A 17 8.11 -1.75 -14.90
CA LEU A 17 9.26 -2.21 -14.12
C LEU A 17 9.06 -3.64 -13.62
N LEU A 18 7.85 -4.01 -13.18
CA LEU A 18 7.54 -5.38 -12.77
C LEU A 18 7.41 -6.34 -13.98
N GLY A 19 7.03 -5.80 -15.13
CA GLY A 19 6.66 -6.50 -16.36
C GLY A 19 7.79 -7.18 -17.10
N HIS A 20 9.04 -7.03 -16.64
CA HIS A 20 10.13 -7.95 -17.01
C HIS A 20 9.76 -9.41 -16.67
N ASN A 21 8.87 -9.61 -15.70
CA ASN A 21 8.35 -10.91 -15.29
C ASN A 21 6.83 -10.95 -15.44
N LYS A 22 6.32 -11.24 -16.65
CA LYS A 22 4.89 -11.16 -16.98
C LYS A 22 3.97 -11.95 -16.03
N ASN A 23 4.33 -13.17 -15.66
CA ASN A 23 3.54 -13.99 -14.73
C ASN A 23 3.48 -13.36 -13.31
N ILE A 24 4.59 -12.76 -12.85
CA ILE A 24 4.60 -12.03 -11.57
C ILE A 24 3.70 -10.81 -11.66
N LEU A 25 3.81 -10.01 -12.74
CA LEU A 25 2.95 -8.85 -12.97
C LEU A 25 1.46 -9.22 -12.98
N GLU A 26 1.07 -10.30 -13.67
CA GLU A 26 -0.31 -10.77 -13.73
C GLU A 26 -0.86 -11.12 -12.34
N LYS A 27 -0.12 -11.91 -11.55
CA LYS A 27 -0.54 -12.29 -10.19
C LYS A 27 -0.55 -11.11 -9.23
N TRP A 28 0.42 -10.20 -9.37
CA TRP A 28 0.51 -9.00 -8.54
C TRP A 28 -0.68 -8.07 -8.78
N THR A 29 -1.03 -7.84 -10.05
CA THR A 29 -2.18 -7.04 -10.45
C THR A 29 -3.49 -7.69 -10.00
N SER A 30 -3.61 -9.01 -10.14
CA SER A 30 -4.80 -9.73 -9.65
C SER A 30 -4.99 -9.61 -8.13
N LEU A 31 -3.91 -9.54 -7.35
CA LEU A 31 -3.99 -9.32 -5.91
C LEU A 31 -4.38 -7.87 -5.60
N GLU A 32 -3.84 -6.89 -6.33
CA GLU A 32 -4.27 -5.49 -6.25
C GLU A 32 -5.78 -5.37 -6.50
N ASP A 33 -6.27 -5.96 -7.60
CA ASP A 33 -7.68 -5.96 -7.96
C ASP A 33 -8.56 -6.59 -6.88
N CYS A 34 -8.10 -7.69 -6.25
CA CYS A 34 -8.80 -8.33 -5.13
C CYS A 34 -9.01 -7.35 -3.97
N PHE A 35 -7.95 -6.64 -3.56
CA PHE A 35 -8.05 -5.65 -2.49
C PHE A 35 -8.95 -4.47 -2.85
N TYR A 36 -8.82 -3.90 -4.05
CA TYR A 36 -9.58 -2.70 -4.42
C TYR A 36 -11.03 -2.98 -4.83
N SER A 37 -11.35 -4.20 -5.28
CA SER A 37 -12.73 -4.62 -5.56
C SER A 37 -13.48 -5.12 -4.32
N SER A 38 -12.77 -5.52 -3.26
CA SER A 38 -13.37 -5.90 -1.98
C SER A 38 -14.18 -4.75 -1.37
N SER A 39 -15.37 -5.07 -0.85
CA SER A 39 -16.23 -4.11 -0.13
C SER A 39 -15.97 -4.08 1.38
N THR A 40 -14.98 -4.82 1.89
CA THR A 40 -14.64 -4.89 3.32
C THR A 40 -14.29 -3.52 3.89
N PHE A 41 -13.53 -2.72 3.14
CA PHE A 41 -13.14 -1.36 3.53
C PHE A 41 -13.51 -0.35 2.46
N SER A 42 -13.81 0.89 2.88
CA SER A 42 -14.07 2.01 1.98
C SER A 42 -12.83 2.35 1.14
N ALA A 43 -13.06 3.00 -0.01
CA ALA A 43 -11.98 3.49 -0.85
C ALA A 43 -11.11 4.50 -0.09
N GLU A 44 -11.73 5.36 0.70
CA GLU A 44 -11.07 6.36 1.55
C GLU A 44 -10.14 5.71 2.57
N LEU A 45 -10.56 4.63 3.24
CA LEU A 45 -9.72 3.92 4.21
C LEU A 45 -8.49 3.32 3.54
N LYS A 46 -8.68 2.62 2.42
CA LYS A 46 -7.58 2.03 1.64
C LYS A 46 -6.60 3.11 1.17
N GLU A 47 -7.11 4.25 0.74
CA GLU A 47 -6.30 5.37 0.27
C GLU A 47 -5.54 6.06 1.41
N GLU A 48 -6.09 6.18 2.62
CA GLU A 48 -5.33 6.68 3.78
C GLU A 48 -4.22 5.72 4.18
N VAL A 49 -4.49 4.42 4.23
CA VAL A 49 -3.44 3.40 4.45
C VAL A 49 -2.33 3.55 3.41
N ARG A 50 -2.68 3.70 2.13
CA ARG A 50 -1.73 3.89 1.04
C ARG A 50 -0.87 5.15 1.24
N ARG A 51 -1.49 6.28 1.57
CA ARG A 51 -0.81 7.56 1.76
C ARG A 51 0.12 7.52 2.95
N THR A 52 -0.32 7.00 4.09
CA THR A 52 0.51 6.84 5.29
C THR A 52 1.77 6.03 4.99
N LEU A 53 1.63 4.87 4.35
CA LEU A 53 2.76 4.02 4.00
C LEU A 53 3.71 4.68 2.99
N ALA A 54 3.20 5.47 2.03
CA ALA A 54 4.01 6.03 0.96
C ALA A 54 5.12 6.95 1.48
N PHE A 55 4.83 7.72 2.53
CA PHE A 55 5.78 8.61 3.18
C PHE A 55 6.82 7.80 3.96
N ASN A 56 6.39 6.76 4.69
CA ASN A 56 7.28 5.95 5.52
C ASN A 56 8.20 5.04 4.66
N ASN A 57 7.69 4.51 3.56
CA ASN A 57 8.44 3.64 2.63
C ASN A 57 9.31 4.42 1.63
N GLY A 58 9.23 5.76 1.60
CA GLY A 58 10.06 6.60 0.73
C GLY A 58 9.78 6.46 -0.77
N CYS A 59 8.56 6.04 -1.16
CA CYS A 59 8.21 5.91 -2.57
C CYS A 59 7.80 7.27 -3.16
N GLU A 60 8.72 7.99 -3.81
CA GLU A 60 8.43 9.30 -4.39
C GLU A 60 7.27 9.29 -5.39
N TYR A 61 7.24 8.29 -6.29
CA TYR A 61 6.11 8.08 -7.22
C TYR A 61 4.75 7.95 -6.49
N CYS A 62 4.74 7.29 -5.33
CA CYS A 62 3.53 7.04 -4.56
C CYS A 62 3.12 8.25 -3.72
N LYS A 63 4.09 9.00 -3.17
CA LYS A 63 3.88 10.23 -2.42
C LYS A 63 3.24 11.32 -3.28
N ALA A 64 3.64 11.40 -4.56
CA ALA A 64 3.07 12.36 -5.50
C ALA A 64 1.57 12.16 -5.77
N LYS A 65 0.99 10.98 -5.46
CA LYS A 65 -0.44 10.72 -5.62
C LYS A 65 -1.30 11.32 -4.50
N GLY A 66 -0.71 11.72 -3.38
CA GLY A 66 -1.42 12.37 -2.29
C GLY A 66 -0.71 12.27 -0.94
N THR A 67 -0.92 13.26 -0.08
CA THR A 67 -0.45 13.32 1.31
C THR A 67 -1.50 12.73 2.27
N PRO A 68 -1.10 12.05 3.36
CA PRO A 68 -2.02 11.65 4.42
C PRO A 68 -2.88 12.84 4.88
N SER A 69 -4.14 12.59 5.21
CA SER A 69 -5.02 13.67 5.67
C SER A 69 -4.67 14.13 7.09
N ASP A 70 -4.68 15.44 7.33
CA ASP A 70 -4.40 16.02 8.65
C ASP A 70 -5.51 15.69 9.68
N ILE A 71 -6.74 15.50 9.20
CA ILE A 71 -7.91 15.17 10.02
C ILE A 71 -8.62 13.99 9.38
N ILE A 72 -8.61 12.86 10.08
CA ILE A 72 -9.43 11.70 9.75
C ILE A 72 -10.59 11.69 10.73
N MET A 73 -11.84 11.72 10.27
CA MET A 73 -13.01 11.76 11.17
C MET A 73 -13.55 10.38 11.53
N ASP A 74 -13.31 9.38 10.67
CA ASP A 74 -13.78 8.02 10.84
C ASP A 74 -12.83 7.19 11.71
N ALA A 75 -13.36 6.54 12.75
CA ALA A 75 -12.57 5.80 13.73
C ALA A 75 -11.87 4.57 13.12
N GLN A 76 -12.53 3.88 12.17
CA GLN A 76 -11.92 2.74 11.47
C GLN A 76 -10.74 3.21 10.62
N THR A 77 -10.90 4.30 9.88
CA THR A 77 -9.85 4.89 9.06
C THR A 77 -8.69 5.41 9.91
N GLN A 78 -8.96 6.04 11.05
CA GLN A 78 -7.93 6.48 11.99
C GLN A 78 -7.09 5.29 12.47
N LEU A 79 -7.75 4.21 12.92
CA LEU A 79 -7.07 3.04 13.43
C LEU A 79 -6.28 2.31 12.33
N ALA A 80 -6.86 2.17 11.14
CA ALA A 80 -6.16 1.58 9.99
C ALA A 80 -4.91 2.39 9.59
N ALA A 81 -5.01 3.72 9.56
CA ALA A 81 -3.86 4.59 9.29
C ALA A 81 -2.80 4.49 10.40
N HIS A 82 -3.21 4.42 11.67
CA HIS A 82 -2.30 4.22 12.79
C HIS A 82 -1.55 2.89 12.70
N VAL A 83 -2.25 1.79 12.41
CA VAL A 83 -1.63 0.46 12.24
C VAL A 83 -0.69 0.44 11.03
N ALA A 84 -1.04 1.12 9.95
CA ALA A 84 -0.16 1.27 8.80
C ALA A 84 1.14 2.01 9.16
N ASP A 85 1.03 3.12 9.90
CA ASP A 85 2.20 3.87 10.39
C ASP A 85 3.08 3.01 11.31
N LEU A 86 2.47 2.33 12.30
CA LEU A 86 3.16 1.44 13.22
C LEU A 86 3.91 0.32 12.49
N SER A 87 3.25 -0.36 11.54
CA SER A 87 3.82 -1.49 10.78
C SER A 87 5.05 -1.13 9.94
N SER A 88 5.21 0.16 9.62
CA SER A 88 6.37 0.66 8.87
C SER A 88 7.59 0.90 9.76
N LYS A 89 7.39 0.95 11.09
CA LYS A 89 8.41 1.24 12.10
C LYS A 89 8.77 0.00 12.92
N GLU A 90 7.78 -0.85 13.17
CA GLU A 90 7.87 -2.03 14.03
C GLU A 90 7.49 -3.30 13.28
N ILE A 91 8.20 -4.41 13.57
CA ILE A 91 7.88 -5.74 13.01
C ILE A 91 6.75 -6.40 13.78
N HIS A 92 6.67 -6.14 15.09
CA HIS A 92 5.74 -6.77 16.01
C HIS A 92 4.84 -5.72 16.63
N MET A 93 3.54 -6.00 16.61
CA MET A 93 2.54 -5.24 17.35
C MET A 93 2.44 -5.78 18.77
N SER A 94 2.32 -4.90 19.76
CA SER A 94 2.07 -5.28 21.15
C SER A 94 0.66 -5.86 21.32
N ASP A 95 0.47 -6.66 22.38
CA ASP A 95 -0.85 -7.25 22.67
C ASP A 95 -1.95 -6.19 22.86
N SER A 96 -1.61 -5.03 23.42
CA SER A 96 -2.56 -3.92 23.60
C SER A 96 -2.97 -3.28 22.28
N GLU A 97 -2.02 -3.08 21.35
CA GLU A 97 -2.33 -2.54 20.02
C GLU A 97 -3.16 -3.54 19.21
N PHE A 98 -2.85 -4.85 19.31
CA PHE A 98 -3.63 -5.88 18.63
C PHE A 98 -5.03 -6.06 19.24
N SER A 99 -5.16 -5.83 20.55
CA SER A 99 -6.47 -5.83 21.21
C SER A 99 -7.35 -4.68 20.72
N ALA A 100 -6.77 -3.49 20.52
CA ALA A 100 -7.49 -2.34 19.95
C ALA A 100 -8.02 -2.62 18.54
N LEU A 101 -7.29 -3.38 17.70
CA LEU A 101 -7.80 -3.85 16.42
C LEU A 101 -9.05 -4.71 16.58
N LYS A 102 -9.05 -5.65 17.53
CA LYS A 102 -10.19 -6.55 17.78
C LYS A 102 -11.43 -5.84 18.34
N GLU A 103 -11.27 -4.67 18.94
CA GLU A 103 -12.40 -3.86 19.40
C GLU A 103 -13.15 -3.16 18.25
N VAL A 104 -12.50 -2.98 17.10
CA VAL A 104 -13.01 -2.19 15.96
C VAL A 104 -13.28 -3.04 14.72
N PHE A 105 -12.51 -4.12 14.53
CA PHE A 105 -12.55 -4.97 13.35
C PHE A 105 -12.77 -6.43 13.72
N THR A 106 -13.49 -7.15 12.87
CA THR A 106 -13.60 -8.61 12.89
C THR A 106 -12.27 -9.27 12.51
N GLU A 107 -12.11 -10.55 12.81
CA GLU A 107 -10.88 -11.28 12.44
C GLU A 107 -10.63 -11.30 10.92
N SER A 108 -11.69 -11.37 10.12
CA SER A 108 -11.59 -11.30 8.65
C SER A 108 -11.12 -9.93 8.18
N GLU A 109 -11.66 -8.85 8.75
CA GLU A 109 -11.23 -7.48 8.46
C GLU A 109 -9.78 -7.26 8.89
N ILE A 110 -9.38 -7.71 10.08
CA ILE A 110 -7.98 -7.63 10.54
C ILE A 110 -7.05 -8.36 9.57
N SER A 111 -7.42 -9.57 9.15
CA SER A 111 -6.62 -10.33 8.20
C SER A 111 -6.47 -9.60 6.86
N GLU A 112 -7.55 -9.03 6.33
CA GLU A 112 -7.52 -8.28 5.06
C GLU A 112 -6.73 -6.97 5.20
N LEU A 113 -6.90 -6.23 6.30
CA LEU A 113 -6.20 -4.98 6.57
C LEU A 113 -4.68 -5.19 6.64
N LEU A 114 -4.23 -6.18 7.41
CA LEU A 114 -2.80 -6.48 7.54
C LEU A 114 -2.22 -6.98 6.20
N ALA A 115 -2.98 -7.78 5.44
CA ALA A 115 -2.57 -8.21 4.10
C ALA A 115 -2.45 -7.02 3.13
N LEU A 116 -3.41 -6.09 3.17
CA LEU A 116 -3.40 -4.85 2.37
C LEU A 116 -2.17 -3.98 2.71
N ILE A 117 -1.90 -3.78 4.01
CA ILE A 117 -0.74 -2.99 4.49
C ILE A 117 0.58 -3.59 3.98
N CYS A 118 0.75 -4.92 4.12
CA CYS A 118 1.93 -5.63 3.63
C CYS A 118 2.06 -5.52 2.11
N PHE A 119 0.95 -5.66 1.38
CA PHE A 119 0.93 -5.57 -0.08
C PHE A 119 1.31 -4.17 -0.56
N ILE A 120 0.71 -3.12 0.00
CA ILE A 120 1.04 -1.72 -0.32
C ILE A 120 2.50 -1.44 0.01
N THR A 121 2.99 -1.91 1.15
CA THR A 121 4.41 -1.77 1.53
C THR A 121 5.33 -2.40 0.50
N ALA A 122 5.00 -3.60 0.02
CA ALA A 122 5.77 -4.27 -1.02
C ALA A 122 5.76 -3.46 -2.33
N CYS A 123 4.61 -2.94 -2.75
CA CYS A 123 4.50 -2.08 -3.93
C CYS A 123 5.38 -0.84 -3.82
N GLN A 124 5.27 -0.11 -2.71
CA GLN A 124 5.98 1.14 -2.51
C GLN A 124 7.49 0.93 -2.40
N ARG A 125 7.93 -0.10 -1.67
CA ARG A 125 9.35 -0.45 -1.57
C ARG A 125 9.91 -0.92 -2.91
N PHE A 126 9.16 -1.68 -3.70
CA PHE A 126 9.60 -2.06 -5.05
C PHE A 126 9.85 -0.84 -5.94
N GLY A 127 8.90 0.11 -5.97
CA GLY A 127 9.08 1.37 -6.69
C GLY A 127 10.29 2.17 -6.20
N ALA A 128 10.45 2.30 -4.87
CA ALA A 128 11.57 3.02 -4.26
C ALA A 128 12.93 2.37 -4.57
N LEU A 129 13.04 1.05 -4.47
CA LEU A 129 14.27 0.30 -4.78
C LEU A 129 14.72 0.50 -6.23
N LEU A 130 13.78 0.67 -7.15
CA LEU A 130 14.05 0.94 -8.56
C LEU A 130 14.13 2.42 -8.90
N ASN A 131 14.07 3.29 -7.89
CA ASN A 131 14.11 4.75 -8.05
C ASN A 131 13.03 5.27 -9.02
N LEU A 132 11.82 4.71 -8.90
CA LEU A 132 10.66 5.16 -9.69
C LEU A 132 10.20 6.53 -9.20
N MET A 133 10.24 7.52 -10.08
CA MET A 133 9.97 8.93 -9.78
C MET A 133 8.57 9.37 -10.29
N PRO A 134 7.99 10.45 -9.74
CA PRO A 134 6.69 10.96 -10.19
C PRO A 134 6.62 11.39 -11.66
N ASN A 135 7.76 11.81 -12.22
CA ASN A 135 7.87 12.28 -13.59
C ASN A 135 8.09 11.14 -14.61
N CYS A 136 8.14 9.90 -14.16
CA CYS A 136 8.11 8.73 -15.04
C CYS A 136 6.74 8.73 -15.72
N GLN A 137 6.69 9.21 -16.95
CA GLN A 137 5.51 9.16 -17.81
C GLN A 137 5.67 8.04 -18.84
N ILE A 138 4.55 7.51 -19.29
CA ILE A 138 4.47 6.68 -20.51
C ILE A 138 4.21 7.63 -21.67
#